data_AF-A0A413U868-F1
#
_entry.id   AF-A0A413U868-F1
#
_cell.length_a   1.000
_cell.length_b   1.000
_cell.length_c   1.000
_cell.angle_alpha   90.00
_cell.angle_beta   90.00
_cell.angle_gamma   90.00
#
_symmetry.space_group_name_H-M   'P 1'
#
loop_
_entity.id
_entity.type
_entity.pdbx_description
1 polymer ?
#
loop_
_entity_poly.entity_id
_entity_poly.type
_entity_poly.pdbx_seq_one_letter_code
_entity_poly.pdbx_strand_id
1 'polypeptide(L)' 'MRINLKKSTADKIKLNLRMSQGKKTEILFDLKRAEAYFDRNNSDGWSKGVASCPLNFVLIFSLLH' A
#
# COMPACT_ATOMS: atom_id res chain seq x y z
N MET A 1 3.63 3.01 13.01
CA MET A 1 4.93 2.66 12.38
C MET A 1 5.45 3.88 11.62
N ARG A 2 6.73 4.23 11.74
CA ARG A 2 7.35 5.35 11.00
C ARG A 2 8.54 4.83 10.21
N ILE A 3 8.59 5.12 8.92
CA ILE A 3 9.68 4.70 8.03
C ILE A 3 10.52 5.92 7.67
N ASN A 4 11.84 5.82 7.84
CA ASN A 4 12.77 6.87 7.46
C ASN A 4 13.34 6.59 6.06
N LEU A 5 12.80 7.29 5.06
CA LEU A 5 13.23 7.14 3.67
C LEU A 5 14.67 7.65 3.41
N LYS A 6 15.22 8.54 4.27
CA LYS A 6 16.61 9.00 4.13
C LYS A 6 17.65 7.99 4.62
N LYS A 7 17.23 7.06 5.50
CA LYS A 7 18.12 6.03 6.07
C LYS A 7 17.88 4.64 5.46
N SER A 8 16.79 4.47 4.71
CA SER A 8 16.45 3.22 4.06
C SER A 8 17.01 3.20 2.64
N THR A 9 17.61 2.09 2.25
CA THR A 9 18.01 1.81 0.86
C THR A 9 16.99 0.92 0.14
N ALA A 10 15.84 0.65 0.76
CA ALA A 10 14.82 -0.20 0.16
C ALA A 10 14.20 0.49 -1.06
N ASP A 11 14.06 -0.26 -2.16
CA ASP A 11 13.36 0.21 -3.36
C ASP A 11 11.84 0.14 -3.21
N LYS A 12 11.37 -0.82 -2.41
CA LYS A 12 9.95 -1.15 -2.26
C LYS A 12 9.64 -1.43 -0.81
N ILE A 13 8.45 -1.03 -0.38
CA ILE A 13 7.92 -1.32 0.95
C ILE A 13 6.57 -1.98 0.80
N LYS A 14 6.43 -3.16 1.39
CA LYS A 14 5.18 -3.94 1.36
C LYS A 14 4.52 -3.92 2.73
N LEU A 15 3.26 -3.49 2.77
CA LEU A 15 2.42 -3.50 3.95
C LEU A 15 1.23 -4.44 3.69
N ASN A 16 1.20 -5.56 4.41
CA ASN A 16 0.06 -6.47 4.36
C ASN A 16 -0.91 -6.12 5.49
N LEU A 17 -2.16 -5.84 5.12
CA LEU A 17 -3.26 -5.56 6.03
C LEU A 17 -4.25 -6.72 6.04
N ARG A 18 -5.01 -6.83 7.14
CA ARG A 18 -6.07 -7.84 7.31
C ARG A 18 -5.59 -9.26 6.99
N MET A 19 -4.39 -9.62 7.46
CA MET A 19 -3.86 -10.97 7.27
C MET A 19 -4.55 -11.98 8.17
N SER A 20 -5.37 -12.84 7.59
CA SER A 20 -6.02 -13.94 8.30
C SER A 20 -6.40 -15.04 7.33
N GLN A 21 -6.23 -16.31 7.71
CA GLN A 21 -6.71 -17.47 6.92
C GLN A 21 -6.30 -17.43 5.44
N GLY A 22 -5.07 -16.98 5.16
CA GLY A 22 -4.54 -16.87 3.78
C GLY A 22 -5.07 -15.66 2.99
N LYS A 23 -5.93 -14.83 3.57
CA LYS A 23 -6.40 -13.55 3.00
C LYS A 23 -5.50 -12.39 3.42
N LYS A 24 -5.38 -11.39 2.56
CA LYS A 24 -4.66 -10.13 2.78
C LYS A 24 -5.09 -9.04 1.80
N THR A 25 -5.04 -7.79 2.24
CA THR A 25 -4.87 -6.64 1.36
C THR A 25 -3.39 -6.29 1.32
N GLU A 26 -2.79 -6.18 0.14
CA GLU A 26 -1.38 -5.84 -0.01
C GLU A 26 -1.25 -4.40 -0.52
N ILE A 27 -0.51 -3.58 0.22
CA ILE A 27 -0.12 -2.24 -0.23
C ILE A 27 1.37 -2.26 -0.55
N LEU A 28 1.72 -1.90 -1.77
CA LEU A 28 3.10 -1.80 -2.24
C LEU A 28 3.43 -0.34 -2.51
N PHE A 29 4.38 0.20 -1.75
CA PHE A 29 5.00 1.49 -2.03
C PHE A 29 6.25 1.24 -2.88
N ASP A 30 6.22 1.64 -4.15
CA ASP A 30 7.37 1.60 -5.05
C ASP A 30 8.05 2.98 -5.03
N LEU A 31 9.17 3.06 -4.31
CA LEU A 31 9.88 4.31 -4.08
C LEU A 31 10.66 4.78 -5.32
N LYS A 32 11.01 3.84 -6.22
CA LYS A 32 11.67 4.16 -7.50
C LYS A 32 10.69 4.77 -8.49
N ARG A 33 9.48 4.24 -8.57
CA ARG A 33 8.43 4.73 -9.48
C ARG A 33 7.62 5.88 -8.90
N ALA A 34 7.82 6.18 -7.62
CA ALA A 34 7.00 7.13 -6.86
C ALA A 34 5.50 6.80 -6.92
N GLU A 35 5.15 5.51 -6.85
CA GLU A 35 3.77 5.01 -6.89
C GLU A 35 3.43 4.11 -5.70
N ALA A 36 2.16 4.12 -5.33
CA ALA A 36 1.56 3.15 -4.41
C ALA A 36 0.54 2.29 -5.15
N TYR A 37 0.56 0.99 -4.88
CA TYR A 37 -0.39 0.00 -5.39
C TYR A 37 -1.17 -0.61 -4.24
N PHE A 38 -2.46 -0.80 -4.43
CA PHE A 38 -3.39 -1.37 -3.47
C PHE A 38 -4.05 -2.60 -4.10
N ASP A 39 -3.56 -3.78 -3.74
CA ASP A 39 -4.09 -5.05 -4.20
C ASP A 39 -5.07 -5.63 -3.18
N ARG A 40 -6.34 -5.72 -3.59
CA ARG A 40 -7.45 -6.29 -2.80
C ARG A 40 -7.93 -7.64 -3.32
N ASN A 41 -7.28 -8.21 -4.34
CA ASN A 41 -7.75 -9.42 -5.00
C ASN A 41 -7.84 -10.63 -4.06
N ASN A 42 -7.00 -10.67 -3.02
CA ASN A 42 -7.01 -11.72 -2.02
C ASN A 42 -7.45 -11.22 -0.62
N SER A 43 -8.27 -10.17 -0.54
CA SER A 43 -8.78 -9.64 0.74
C SER A 43 -9.98 -10.46 1.26
N ASP A 44 -11.13 -9.83 1.48
CA ASP A 44 -12.36 -10.42 2.06
C ASP A 44 -13.43 -10.76 1.01
N GLY A 45 -13.19 -10.40 -0.25
CA GLY A 45 -14.10 -10.70 -1.37
C GLY A 45 -15.22 -9.68 -1.57
N TRP A 46 -15.36 -8.67 -0.69
CA TRP A 46 -16.33 -7.58 -0.87
C TRP A 46 -15.94 -6.59 -1.97
N SER A 47 -14.64 -6.41 -2.19
CA SER A 47 -14.13 -5.62 -3.30
C SER A 47 -12.83 -6.22 -3.80
N LYS A 48 -12.71 -6.33 -5.13
CA LYS A 48 -11.51 -6.84 -5.82
C LYS A 48 -10.92 -5.75 -6.71
N GLY A 49 -9.72 -6.01 -7.20
CA GLY A 49 -9.01 -5.11 -8.10
C GLY A 49 -7.77 -4.49 -7.48
N VAL A 50 -6.95 -3.94 -8.37
CA VAL A 50 -5.73 -3.21 -8.06
C VAL A 50 -5.99 -1.74 -8.35
N ALA A 51 -5.80 -0.89 -7.34
CA ALA A 51 -5.77 0.56 -7.54
C ALA A 51 -4.31 1.03 -7.45
N SER A 52 -3.96 2.07 -8.20
CA SER A 52 -2.67 2.73 -8.09
C SER A 52 -2.84 4.24 -7.97
N CYS A 53 -1.91 4.89 -7.28
CA CYS A 53 -1.82 6.34 -7.24
C CYS A 53 -0.37 6.78 -7.03
N PRO A 54 0.00 8.01 -7.42
CA PRO A 54 1.33 8.54 -7.10
C PRO A 54 1.51 8.68 -5.58
N LEU A 55 2.72 8.44 -5.06
CA LEU A 55 3.02 8.44 -3.63
C LEU A 55 2.62 9.74 -2.92
N ASN A 56 2.69 10.88 -3.61
CA ASN A 56 2.26 12.18 -3.08
C ASN A 56 0.77 12.18 -2.67
N PHE A 57 -0.10 11.52 -3.45
CA PHE A 57 -1.54 11.49 -3.19
C PHE A 57 -1.94 10.59 -2.03
N VAL A 58 -1.05 9.71 -1.56
CA VAL A 58 -1.32 8.81 -0.42
C VAL A 58 -1.64 9.61 0.85
N LEU A 59 -1.15 10.85 0.98
CA LEU A 59 -1.41 11.74 2.12
C LEU A 59 -2.80 12.41 2.12
N ILE A 60 -3.52 12.40 1.00
CA ILE A 60 -4.77 13.18 0.85
C ILE A 60 -6.00 12.37 1.31
N PHE A 61 -5.94 11.03 1.27
CA PHE A 61 -7.05 10.20 1.72
C PHE A 61 -7.21 10.10 3.25
N SER A 62 -6.25 10.59 4.04
CA SER A 62 -6.36 10.63 5.51
C SER A 62 -7.00 11.91 6.06
N LEU A 63 -7.35 12.89 5.21
CA LEU A 63 -7.97 14.17 5.59
C LEU A 63 -9.43 14.32 5.16
N LEU A 64 -10.00 13.28 4.53
CA LEU A 64 -11.40 13.20 4.16
C LEU A 64 -12.05 12.06 4.95
N HIS A 65 -12.23 12.24 6.27
CA HIS A 65 -13.26 11.61 7.13
C HIS A 65 -13.24 12.32 8.48
#